data_AF-A0A447U563-F1
#
_entry.id   AF-A0A447U563-F1
#
_cell.length_a   1.000
_cell.length_b   1.000
_cell.length_c   1.000
_cell.angle_alpha   90.00
_cell.angle_beta   90.00
_cell.angle_gamma   90.00
#
_symmetry.space_group_name_H-M   'P 1'
#
loop_
_entity.id
_entity.type
_entity.pdbx_description
1 polymer ?
#
loop_
_entity_poly.entity_id
_entity_poly.type
_entity_poly.pdbx_seq_one_letter_code
_entity_poly.pdbx_strand_id
1 'polypeptide(L)'
;MKPPSLVSMAAGNVAHKGEKFGDEDDVVLITLEFESGRFATLQWGSSFHYPEHYVLIEGTTGAILIDMQNTAGYLIKAGQKNTLSCA
;
A
#
# COMPACT_ATOMS: atom_id res chain seq x y z
N MET A 1 5.18 -12.91 13.90
CA MET A 1 5.69 -12.76 12.51
C MET A 1 7.12 -12.24 12.62
N LYS A 2 8.08 -12.77 11.86
CA LYS A 2 9.44 -12.20 11.84
C LYS A 2 9.41 -10.83 11.14
N PRO A 3 10.25 -9.86 11.56
CA PRO A 3 10.40 -8.60 10.83
C PRO A 3 10.96 -8.84 9.40
N PRO A 4 10.85 -7.86 8.49
CA PRO A 4 11.54 -7.93 7.20
C PRO A 4 13.06 -8.01 7.41
N SER A 5 13.73 -8.77 6.55
CA SER A 5 15.20 -8.91 6.53
C SER A 5 15.90 -7.75 5.83
N LEU A 6 15.21 -7.11 4.88
CA LEU A 6 15.69 -5.88 4.22
C LEU A 6 14.53 -4.91 4.05
N VAL A 7 14.84 -3.64 4.25
CA VAL A 7 13.93 -2.51 4.04
C VAL A 7 14.65 -1.51 3.15
N SER A 8 14.01 -1.12 2.04
CA SER A 8 14.47 -0.02 1.20
C SER A 8 13.38 1.02 1.08
N MET A 9 13.75 2.30 1.18
CA MET A 9 12.83 3.43 1.12
C MET A 9 13.37 4.51 0.20
N ALA A 10 12.51 5.04 -0.66
CA ALA A 10 12.71 6.29 -1.38
C ALA A 10 11.64 7.27 -0.91
N ALA A 11 12.03 8.45 -0.45
CA ALA A 11 11.13 9.45 0.08
C ALA A 11 11.60 10.85 -0.30
N GLY A 12 10.66 11.80 -0.30
CA GLY A 12 10.97 13.20 -0.51
C GLY A 12 9.78 14.11 -0.27
N ASN A 13 10.06 15.34 0.15
CA ASN A 13 9.16 16.47 -0.01
C ASN A 13 9.27 16.97 -1.46
N VAL A 14 8.23 16.73 -2.25
CA VAL A 14 8.19 16.96 -3.70
C VAL A 14 7.38 18.22 -4.01
N ALA A 15 6.29 18.48 -3.29
CA ALA A 15 5.34 19.56 -3.58
C ALA A 15 5.11 20.54 -2.41
N HIS A 16 5.29 20.11 -1.16
CA HIS A 16 4.97 20.90 0.04
C HIS A 16 6.19 21.63 0.64
N LYS A 17 6.78 22.57 -0.11
CA LYS A 17 7.98 23.31 0.31
C LYS A 17 7.70 24.78 0.65
N GLY A 18 8.35 25.29 1.69
CA GLY A 18 8.35 26.71 2.08
C GLY A 18 7.68 26.96 3.43
N GLU A 19 7.69 28.22 3.87
CA GLU A 19 7.33 28.62 5.25
C GLU A 19 5.90 28.24 5.71
N LYS A 20 5.01 27.90 4.76
CA LYS A 20 3.61 27.52 5.05
C LYS A 20 3.37 26.02 5.16
N PHE A 21 4.39 25.19 4.91
CA PHE A 21 4.31 23.75 4.96
C PHE A 21 5.19 23.18 6.07
N GLY A 22 4.89 21.95 6.50
CA GLY A 22 5.81 21.18 7.34
C GLY A 22 7.06 20.75 6.55
N ASP A 23 7.99 20.09 7.23
CA ASP A 23 9.23 19.55 6.65
C ASP A 23 9.16 18.05 6.34
N GLU A 24 7.98 17.44 6.46
CA GLU A 24 7.75 16.02 6.16
C GLU A 24 7.95 15.70 4.67
N ASP A 25 8.32 14.45 4.39
CA ASP A 25 8.25 13.90 3.04
C ASP A 25 6.79 13.69 2.64
N ASP A 26 6.38 14.22 1.49
CA ASP A 26 5.00 14.13 0.98
C ASP A 26 4.82 13.02 -0.06
N VAL A 27 5.90 12.30 -0.37
CA VAL A 27 5.96 11.02 -1.07
C VAL A 27 6.92 10.09 -0.33
N VAL A 28 6.44 8.91 0.07
CA VAL A 28 7.21 7.84 0.71
C VAL A 28 6.88 6.52 0.03
N LEU A 29 7.90 5.86 -0.53
CA LEU A 29 7.81 4.58 -1.22
C LEU A 29 8.74 3.57 -0.53
N ILE A 30 8.17 2.53 0.06
CA ILE A 30 8.88 1.52 0.85
C ILE A 30 8.72 0.15 0.19
N THR A 31 9.81 -0.62 0.16
CA THR A 31 9.84 -2.03 -0.23
C THR A 31 10.43 -2.86 0.91
N LEU A 32 9.78 -3.99 1.20
CA LEU A 32 10.17 -4.93 2.25
C LEU A 32 10.46 -6.29 1.65
N GLU A 33 11.58 -6.89 2.07
CA GLU A 33 11.92 -8.27 1.79
C GLU A 33 11.91 -9.08 3.09
N PHE A 34 11.34 -10.28 3.06
CA PHE A 34 11.29 -11.18 4.22
C PHE A 34 12.12 -12.44 3.94
N GLU A 35 12.78 -12.98 4.98
CA GLU A 35 13.59 -14.23 4.89
C GLU A 35 12.83 -15.42 4.27
N SER A 36 11.49 -15.41 4.36
CA SER A 36 10.62 -16.43 3.75
C SER A 36 10.49 -16.32 2.22
N GLY A 37 11.14 -15.37 1.56
CA GLY A 37 10.97 -15.07 0.13
C GLY A 37 9.68 -14.32 -0.19
N ARG A 38 9.05 -13.68 0.80
CA ARG A 38 7.86 -12.83 0.62
C ARG A 38 8.30 -11.38 0.46
N PHE A 39 7.45 -10.59 -0.19
CA PHE A 39 7.69 -9.16 -0.45
C PHE A 39 6.49 -8.33 -0.02
N ALA A 40 6.72 -7.05 0.26
CA ALA A 40 5.65 -6.07 0.41
C ALA A 40 6.09 -4.70 -0.14
N THR A 41 5.11 -3.93 -0.63
CA THR A 41 5.27 -2.54 -1.02
C THR A 41 4.33 -1.66 -0.21
N LEU A 42 4.80 -0.48 0.13
CA LEU A 42 4.18 0.43 1.07
C LEU A 42 4.29 1.84 0.48
N GLN A 43 3.17 2.56 0.34
CA GLN A 43 3.15 3.92 -0.22
C GLN A 43 2.36 4.85 0.69
N TRP A 44 2.94 6.00 1.01
CA TRP A 44 2.35 7.05 1.83
C TRP A 44 2.67 8.41 1.23
N GLY A 45 1.80 9.38 1.45
CA GLY A 45 2.08 10.76 1.11
C GLY A 45 0.84 11.63 0.97
N SER A 46 1.07 12.93 0.92
CA SER A 46 0.04 13.97 0.79
C SER A 46 0.05 14.63 -0.59
N SER A 47 1.02 14.33 -1.46
CA SER A 47 1.13 14.94 -2.80
C SER A 47 0.55 14.09 -3.94
N PHE A 48 -0.26 13.09 -3.64
CA PHE A 48 -0.93 12.26 -4.65
C PHE A 48 -2.28 12.88 -5.05
N HIS A 49 -2.39 13.39 -6.28
CA HIS A 49 -3.68 13.87 -6.81
C HIS A 49 -4.68 12.74 -7.12
N TYR A 50 -4.20 11.53 -7.31
CA TYR A 50 -5.05 10.34 -7.43
C TYR A 50 -5.09 9.64 -6.06
N PRO A 51 -6.23 9.64 -5.35
CA PRO A 51 -6.27 9.13 -3.99
C PRO A 51 -6.41 7.61 -4.00
N GLU A 52 -5.57 6.95 -3.21
CA GLU A 52 -5.64 5.52 -2.92
C GLU A 52 -5.46 5.30 -1.42
N HIS A 53 -6.23 4.37 -0.85
CA HIS A 53 -6.06 3.95 0.53
C HIS A 53 -6.53 2.50 0.66
N TYR A 54 -5.62 1.55 0.67
CA TYR A 54 -5.97 0.13 0.71
C TYR A 54 -4.86 -0.74 1.28
N VAL A 55 -5.22 -1.99 1.58
CA VAL A 55 -4.29 -3.10 1.81
C VAL A 55 -4.64 -4.23 0.84
N LEU A 56 -3.66 -4.62 0.01
CA LEU A 56 -3.76 -5.76 -0.89
C LEU A 56 -2.88 -6.91 -0.36
N ILE A 57 -3.47 -8.10 -0.24
CA ILE A 57 -2.79 -9.30 0.22
C ILE A 57 -2.91 -10.35 -0.88
N GLU A 58 -1.79 -10.75 -1.47
CA GLU A 58 -1.75 -11.78 -2.51
C GLU A 58 -1.19 -13.10 -1.96
N GLY A 59 -1.87 -14.19 -2.27
CA GLY A 59 -1.50 -15.55 -1.89
C GLY A 59 -1.55 -16.52 -3.07
N THR A 60 -1.25 -17.79 -2.82
CA THR A 60 -1.15 -18.80 -3.87
C THR A 60 -2.48 -19.18 -4.52
N THR A 61 -3.61 -18.91 -3.88
CA THR A 61 -4.96 -19.30 -4.35
C THR A 61 -5.86 -18.12 -4.68
N GLY A 62 -5.38 -16.89 -4.53
CA GLY A 62 -6.20 -15.68 -4.66
C GLY A 62 -5.59 -14.47 -3.95
N ALA A 63 -6.39 -13.42 -3.83
CA ALA A 63 -6.03 -12.18 -3.18
C ALA A 63 -7.20 -11.61 -2.34
N ILE A 64 -6.85 -10.75 -1.39
CA ILE A 64 -7.80 -9.95 -0.59
C ILE A 64 -7.45 -8.48 -0.77
N LEU A 65 -8.44 -7.66 -1.13
CA LEU A 65 -8.32 -6.20 -1.15
C LEU A 65 -9.23 -5.62 -0.05
N ILE A 66 -8.64 -4.86 0.85
CA ILE A 66 -9.35 -4.03 1.83
C ILE A 66 -9.22 -2.60 1.32
N ASP A 67 -10.24 -2.10 0.61
CA ASP A 67 -10.26 -0.76 0.03
C ASP A 67 -10.95 0.20 1.00
N MET A 68 -10.22 1.22 1.43
CA MET A 68 -10.70 2.30 2.31
C MET A 68 -10.97 3.60 1.54
N GLN A 69 -10.57 3.68 0.27
CA GLN A 69 -10.89 4.80 -0.63
C GLN A 69 -12.26 4.60 -1.26
N ASN A 70 -12.54 3.39 -1.76
CA ASN A 70 -13.86 2.94 -2.19
C ASN A 70 -14.35 1.85 -1.23
N THR A 71 -14.77 2.25 -0.03
CA THR A 71 -15.01 1.40 1.15
C THR A 71 -15.67 0.05 0.82
N ALA A 72 -14.86 -0.99 0.68
CA ALA A 72 -15.30 -2.34 0.36
C ALA A 72 -14.19 -3.37 0.64
N GLY A 73 -14.60 -4.60 0.90
CA GLY A 73 -13.70 -5.76 0.95
C GLY A 73 -13.91 -6.63 -0.30
N TYR A 74 -12.83 -7.15 -0.87
CA TYR A 74 -12.89 -8.06 -2.02
C TYR A 74 -12.12 -9.34 -1.73
N LEU A 75 -12.73 -10.49 -2.03
CA LEU A 75 -12.05 -11.77 -2.11
C LEU A 75 -11.96 -12.19 -3.58
N ILE A 76 -10.75 -12.28 -4.07
CA ILE A 76 -10.45 -12.61 -5.46
C ILE A 76 -9.88 -14.02 -5.47
N LYS A 77 -10.54 -14.97 -6.15
CA LYS A 77 -10.01 -16.33 -6.30
C LYS A 77 -9.21 -16.42 -7.59
N ALA A 78 -8.12 -17.16 -7.62
CA ALA A 78 -7.36 -17.37 -8.85
C ALA A 78 -8.28 -17.91 -9.97
N GLY A 79 -8.40 -17.16 -11.06
CA GLY A 79 -9.29 -17.48 -12.19
C GLY A 79 -10.77 -17.08 -12.04
N GLN A 80 -11.19 -16.44 -10.93
CA GLN A 80 -12.57 -15.96 -10.70
C GLN A 80 -12.59 -14.63 -9.92
N LYS A 81 -13.12 -13.56 -10.52
CA LYS A 81 -13.33 -12.26 -9.85
C LYS A 81 -14.73 -12.22 -9.23
N ASN A 82 -14.82 -12.36 -7.91
CA ASN A 82 -16.07 -12.21 -7.17
C ASN A 82 -16.03 -10.92 -6.35
N THR A 83 -17.10 -10.14 -6.40
CA THR A 83 -17.28 -9.00 -5.50
C THR A 83 -17.91 -9.50 -4.20
N LEU A 84 -17.26 -9.29 -3.06
CA LEU A 84 -17.94 -9.44 -1.77
C LEU A 84 -18.64 -8.11 -1.48
N SER A 85 -19.94 -8.02 -1.80
CA SER A 85 -20.73 -6.91 -1.29
C SER A 85 -20.98 -7.16 0.19
N CYS A 86 -20.46 -6.29 1.05
CA CYS A 86 -21.00 -6.16 2.41
C CYS A 86 -22.43 -5.64 2.28
N ALA A 87 -23.40 -6.43 2.75
CA ALA A 87 -24.78 -5.99 2.95
C ALA A 87 -24.88 -5.09 4.19
#